data_AF-A0A1E5MM29-F1
#
_entry.id   AF-A0A1E5MM29-F1
#
_cell.length_a   1.000
_cell.length_b   1.000
_cell.length_c   1.000
_cell.angle_alpha   90.00
_cell.angle_beta   90.00
_cell.angle_gamma   90.00
#
_symmetry.space_group_name_H-M   'P 1'
#
loop_
_entity.id
_entity.type
_entity.pdbx_description
1 polymer ?
#
loop_
_entity_poly.entity_id
_entity_poly.type
_entity_poly.pdbx_seq_one_letter_code
_entity_poly.pdbx_strand_id
1 'polypeptide(L)'
;MGATFDLFTEPGSTPVCSRAGCTNTAEWRVNWRNPRIHAIDRVKIWAACEEHCDFLADYLRSRSFPVRVTGMHEDVDHLDDVRAREDAPKNDVGVRSSGTGR
;
A
#
# COMPACT_ATOMS: atom_id res chain seq x y z
N MET A 1 -36.86 2.93 3.06
CA MET A 1 -35.92 3.51 4.04
C MET A 1 -34.59 2.78 3.91
N GLY A 2 -33.50 3.47 3.55
CA GLY A 2 -32.13 3.00 3.73
C GLY A 2 -31.44 2.37 2.52
N ALA A 3 -31.05 3.19 1.54
CA ALA A 3 -29.86 2.89 0.73
C ALA A 3 -28.60 3.10 1.59
N THR A 4 -27.50 2.38 1.28
CA THR A 4 -26.06 2.74 1.45
C THR A 4 -25.17 1.59 1.93
N PHE A 5 -24.84 0.64 1.04
CA PHE A 5 -23.46 0.15 0.90
C PHE A 5 -23.35 -0.58 -0.44
N ASP A 6 -22.74 0.08 -1.41
CA ASP A 6 -22.51 -0.27 -2.81
C ASP A 6 -22.47 -1.75 -3.18
N LEU A 7 -23.52 -2.19 -3.88
CA LEU A 7 -23.54 -3.33 -4.81
C LEU A 7 -23.14 -2.91 -6.25
N PHE A 8 -22.59 -1.70 -6.45
CA PHE A 8 -22.36 -1.09 -7.77
C PHE A 8 -20.92 -1.28 -8.30
N THR A 9 -20.42 -2.51 -8.29
CA THR A 9 -19.39 -2.88 -9.28
C THR A 9 -20.02 -3.92 -10.17
N GLU A 10 -20.52 -3.48 -11.32
CA GLU A 10 -20.94 -4.41 -12.37
C GLU A 10 -19.76 -5.36 -12.67
N PRO A 11 -19.99 -6.68 -12.77
CA PRO A 11 -18.93 -7.61 -13.11
C PRO A 11 -18.39 -7.24 -14.50
N GLY A 12 -17.18 -6.68 -14.53
CA GLY A 12 -16.53 -6.15 -15.74
C GLY A 12 -16.30 -4.63 -15.74
N SER A 13 -16.78 -3.89 -14.73
CA SER A 13 -16.45 -2.47 -14.60
C SER A 13 -14.99 -2.30 -14.18
N THR A 14 -14.24 -1.50 -14.93
CA THR A 14 -12.85 -1.21 -14.58
C THR A 14 -12.82 -0.40 -13.29
N PRO A 15 -11.99 -0.79 -12.33
CA PRO A 15 -11.87 -0.08 -11.06
C PRO A 15 -11.43 1.37 -11.33
N VAL A 16 -12.09 2.32 -10.67
CA VAL A 16 -11.75 3.75 -10.78
C VAL A 16 -10.88 4.14 -9.59
N CYS A 17 -9.95 5.07 -9.80
CA CYS A 17 -9.12 5.59 -8.73
C CYS A 17 -9.96 6.12 -7.54
N SER A 18 -9.62 5.69 -6.33
CA SER A 18 -10.27 6.10 -5.08
C SER A 18 -9.93 7.54 -4.66
N ARG A 19 -9.03 8.23 -5.37
CA ARG A 19 -8.77 9.65 -5.13
C ARG A 19 -10.02 10.45 -5.47
N ALA A 20 -10.50 11.24 -4.51
CA ALA A 20 -11.63 12.13 -4.73
C ALA A 20 -11.43 13.03 -5.96
N GLY A 21 -12.36 12.96 -6.91
CA GLY A 21 -12.32 13.72 -8.16
C GLY A 21 -11.47 13.09 -9.28
N CYS A 22 -10.83 11.94 -9.05
CA CYS A 22 -10.14 11.21 -10.10
C CYS A 22 -11.07 10.17 -10.72
N THR A 23 -11.12 10.13 -12.05
CA THR A 23 -11.89 9.16 -12.83
C THR A 23 -11.01 8.23 -13.66
N ASN A 24 -9.69 8.26 -13.45
CA ASN A 24 -8.75 7.42 -14.18
C ASN A 24 -8.92 5.96 -13.79
N THR A 25 -8.64 5.08 -14.75
CA THR A 25 -8.60 3.64 -14.53
C THR A 25 -7.52 3.31 -13.51
N ALA A 26 -7.87 2.48 -12.53
CA ALA A 26 -6.94 2.01 -11.53
C ALA A 26 -6.19 0.77 -12.04
N GLU A 27 -4.87 0.82 -11.91
CA GLU A 27 -3.94 -0.26 -12.25
C GLU A 27 -3.30 -0.87 -11.00
N TRP A 28 -3.47 -0.19 -9.86
CA TRP A 28 -2.86 -0.53 -8.59
C TRP A 28 -3.91 -0.70 -7.50
N ARG A 29 -3.59 -1.58 -6.54
CA ARG A 29 -4.31 -1.75 -5.28
C ARG A 29 -3.46 -1.22 -4.14
N VAL A 30 -4.01 -0.29 -3.38
CA VAL A 30 -3.46 0.19 -2.13
C VAL A 30 -4.15 -0.56 -1.00
N ASN A 31 -3.54 -1.65 -0.57
CA ASN A 31 -4.03 -2.51 0.50
C ASN A 31 -3.60 -1.92 1.84
N TRP A 32 -4.53 -1.72 2.75
CA TRP A 32 -4.26 -1.04 4.01
C TRP A 32 -5.14 -1.53 5.15
N ARG A 33 -4.71 -1.28 6.39
CA ARG A 33 -5.47 -1.61 7.59
C ARG A 33 -5.44 -0.46 8.59
N ASN A 34 -6.53 -0.30 9.35
CA ASN A 34 -6.55 0.56 10.52
C ASN A 34 -6.36 -0.28 11.80
N PRO A 35 -5.14 -0.33 12.37
CA PRO A 35 -4.85 -1.19 13.50
C PRO A 35 -5.54 -0.77 14.80
N ARG A 36 -6.08 0.46 14.85
CA ARG A 36 -6.79 0.97 16.02
C ARG A 36 -8.18 0.37 16.19
N ILE A 37 -8.76 -0.20 15.13
CA ILE A 37 -10.16 -0.69 15.11
C ILE A 37 -10.35 -2.02 14.37
N HIS A 38 -9.31 -2.55 13.71
CA HIS A 38 -9.41 -3.76 12.89
C HIS A 38 -8.34 -4.78 13.29
N ALA A 39 -8.77 -6.03 13.44
CA ALA A 39 -7.89 -7.19 13.55
C ALA A 39 -7.11 -7.40 12.25
N ILE A 40 -6.03 -8.18 12.30
CA ILE A 40 -5.03 -8.23 11.23
C ILE A 40 -5.57 -8.89 9.95
N ASP A 41 -6.62 -9.70 10.06
CA ASP A 41 -7.38 -10.31 8.97
C ASP A 41 -8.23 -9.32 8.14
N ARG A 42 -8.44 -8.09 8.63
CA ARG A 42 -9.31 -7.13 7.94
C ARG A 42 -8.50 -6.10 7.16
N VAL A 43 -8.16 -6.48 5.92
CA VAL A 43 -7.52 -5.61 4.94
C VAL A 43 -8.58 -4.86 4.11
N LYS A 44 -8.38 -3.55 3.97
CA LYS A 44 -9.17 -2.70 3.05
C LYS A 44 -8.36 -2.43 1.79
N ILE A 45 -9.05 -2.30 0.67
CA ILE A 45 -8.44 -2.06 -0.64
C ILE A 45 -8.93 -0.73 -1.19
N TRP A 46 -8.01 0.13 -1.60
CA TRP A 46 -8.29 1.29 -2.44
C TRP A 46 -7.69 1.08 -3.82
N ALA A 47 -8.47 1.35 -4.86
CA ALA A 47 -7.98 1.29 -6.23
C ALA A 47 -7.26 2.60 -6.60
N ALA A 48 -6.12 2.54 -7.29
CA ALA A 48 -5.34 3.71 -7.64
C ALA A 48 -4.81 3.65 -9.08
N CYS A 49 -4.84 4.78 -9.78
CA CYS A 49 -4.08 4.96 -11.01
C CYS A 49 -2.60 5.20 -10.68
N GLU A 50 -1.72 5.10 -11.70
CA GLU A 50 -0.28 5.32 -11.55
C GLU A 50 0.05 6.67 -10.89
N GLU A 51 -0.64 7.74 -11.28
CA GLU A 51 -0.43 9.10 -10.75
C GLU A 51 -0.74 9.23 -9.24
N HIS A 52 -1.76 8.53 -8.74
CA HIS A 52 -2.26 8.71 -7.38
C HIS A 52 -1.87 7.59 -6.41
N CYS A 53 -1.23 6.54 -6.91
CA CYS A 53 -0.83 5.40 -6.10
C CYS A 53 0.09 5.81 -4.94
N ASP A 54 1.17 6.53 -5.24
CA ASP A 54 2.11 7.03 -4.23
C ASP A 54 1.46 8.00 -3.24
N PHE A 55 0.59 8.90 -3.73
CA PHE A 55 -0.12 9.85 -2.88
C PHE A 55 -0.99 9.15 -1.82
N LEU A 56 -1.77 8.13 -2.24
CA LEU A 56 -2.63 7.38 -1.33
C LEU A 56 -1.82 6.55 -0.33
N ALA A 57 -0.71 5.96 -0.79
CA ALA A 57 0.19 5.22 0.08
C ALA A 57 0.83 6.14 1.14
N ASP A 58 1.34 7.30 0.74
CA ASP A 58 1.95 8.27 1.66
C ASP A 58 0.94 8.83 2.69
N TYR A 59 -0.29 9.11 2.24
CA TYR A 59 -1.39 9.50 3.12
C TYR A 59 -1.65 8.47 4.24
N LEU A 60 -1.50 7.18 3.95
CA LEU A 60 -1.65 6.11 4.95
C LEU A 60 -0.40 5.98 5.84
N ARG A 61 0.79 6.07 5.25
CA ARG A 61 2.08 6.02 5.98
C ARG A 61 2.21 7.15 6.99
N SER A 62 1.82 8.37 6.62
CA SER A 62 1.83 9.54 7.52
C SER A 62 0.91 9.37 8.74
N ARG A 63 -0.09 8.49 8.67
CA ARG A 63 -0.97 8.11 9.79
C ARG A 63 -0.50 6.86 10.54
N SER A 64 0.68 6.34 10.20
CA SER A 64 1.22 5.09 10.73
C SER A 64 0.29 3.89 10.49
N PHE A 65 -0.44 3.88 9.38
CA PHE A 65 -1.26 2.74 8.98
C PHE A 65 -0.44 1.77 8.12
N PRO A 66 -0.49 0.45 8.40
CA PRO A 66 0.09 -0.56 7.51
C PRO A 66 -0.51 -0.43 6.11
N VAL A 67 0.37 -0.32 5.11
CA VAL A 67 -0.01 -0.16 3.71
C VAL A 67 0.95 -0.89 2.78
N ARG A 68 0.40 -1.57 1.78
CA ARG A 68 1.11 -2.26 0.71
C ARG A 68 0.45 -1.99 -0.64
N VAL A 69 1.24 -1.52 -1.59
CA VAL A 69 0.82 -1.35 -2.98
C VAL A 69 1.06 -2.65 -3.74
N THR A 70 0.06 -3.13 -4.46
CA THR A 70 0.13 -4.31 -5.31
C THR A 70 -0.53 -4.06 -6.67
N GLY A 71 -0.32 -4.95 -7.64
CA GLY A 71 -1.02 -4.87 -8.93
C GLY A 71 -2.53 -5.13 -8.79
N MET A 72 -3.35 -4.63 -9.74
CA MET A 72 -4.82 -4.73 -9.68
C MET A 72 -5.39 -6.16 -9.61
N HIS A 73 -4.59 -7.18 -9.83
CA HIS A 73 -4.99 -8.59 -9.76
C HIS A 73 -4.33 -9.37 -8.62
N GLU A 74 -3.51 -8.71 -7.80
CA GLU A 74 -2.85 -9.33 -6.66
C GLU A 74 -3.71 -9.16 -5.40
N ASP A 75 -3.89 -10.26 -4.67
CA ASP A 75 -4.65 -10.32 -3.43
C ASP A 75 -3.71 -10.25 -2.21
N VAL A 76 -4.13 -9.52 -1.17
CA VAL A 76 -3.41 -9.37 0.08
C VAL A 76 -4.37 -9.65 1.23
N ASP A 77 -4.37 -10.88 1.71
CA ASP A 77 -5.22 -11.36 2.81
C ASP A 77 -4.80 -10.79 4.18
N HIS A 78 -3.51 -10.43 4.33
CA HIS A 78 -2.96 -10.03 5.62
C HIS A 78 -1.97 -8.87 5.53
N LEU A 79 -2.09 -7.92 6.48
CA LEU A 79 -1.20 -6.76 6.64
C LEU A 79 -0.83 -6.59 8.11
N ASP A 80 0.34 -7.10 8.46
CA ASP A 80 0.89 -7.01 9.81
C ASP A 80 1.21 -5.55 10.21
N ASP A 81 1.14 -5.28 11.51
CA ASP A 81 1.59 -4.05 12.15
C ASP A 81 3.12 -3.94 12.11
N VAL A 82 3.73 -4.00 10.92
CA VAL A 82 5.16 -3.77 10.81
C VAL A 82 5.40 -2.28 11.05
N ARG A 83 5.55 -1.90 12.33
CA ARG A 83 6.54 -0.91 12.68
C ARG A 83 7.85 -1.40 12.09
N ALA A 84 8.24 -0.79 10.98
CA ALA A 84 9.57 -0.80 10.44
C ALA A 84 10.21 -2.19 10.19
N ARG A 85 10.52 -2.47 8.93
CA ARG A 85 11.83 -3.08 8.64
C ARG A 85 12.93 -2.09 9.06
N GLU A 86 13.15 -1.93 10.36
CA GLU A 86 14.45 -1.54 10.92
C GLU A 86 15.32 -2.80 11.10
N ASP A 87 15.23 -3.77 10.19
CA ASP A 87 16.17 -4.89 10.09
C ASP A 87 16.45 -5.23 8.62
N ALA A 88 16.52 -4.22 7.77
CA ALA A 88 17.37 -4.37 6.59
C ALA A 88 18.80 -4.24 7.12
N PRO A 89 19.62 -5.31 7.15
CA PRO A 89 21.04 -5.14 7.43
C PRO A 89 21.56 -4.15 6.39
N LYS A 90 21.98 -2.97 6.86
CA LYS A 90 22.66 -1.99 6.03
C LYS A 90 23.98 -2.60 5.59
N ASN A 91 23.91 -3.33 4.48
CA ASN A 91 24.95 -3.54 3.48
C ASN A 91 26.34 -3.86 4.04
N ASP A 92 26.63 -5.17 4.05
CA ASP A 92 27.93 -5.72 3.67
C ASP A 92 28.41 -5.05 2.37
N VAL A 93 29.45 -4.22 2.47
CA VAL A 93 30.36 -3.92 1.37
C VAL A 93 31.74 -4.29 1.86
N GLY A 94 32.24 -5.37 1.29
CA GLY A 94 33.53 -5.96 1.60
C GLY A 94 34.71 -5.01 1.41
N VAL A 95 35.73 -5.36 2.19
CA VAL A 95 37.16 -5.04 2.11
C VAL A 95 37.65 -4.44 0.79
N ARG A 96 38.51 -3.41 0.86
CA ARG A 96 39.80 -3.32 0.12
C ARG A 96 40.83 -2.52 0.92
N SER A 97 41.94 -3.17 1.24
CA SER A 97 43.17 -2.58 1.81
C SER A 97 43.84 -1.61 0.83
N SER A 98 44.54 -0.59 1.33
CA SER A 98 45.75 -0.02 0.70
C SER A 98 46.55 0.76 1.76
N GLY A 99 47.81 0.37 1.97
CA GLY A 99 48.71 0.97 2.95
C GLY A 99 49.44 2.22 2.46
N THR A 100 50.26 2.80 3.34
CA THR A 100 51.60 3.41 3.11
C THR A 100 51.90 4.46 4.18
N GLY A 101 53.12 4.43 4.74
CA GLY A 101 53.73 5.51 5.53
C GLY A 101 54.47 4.91 6.73
N ARG A 102 55.60 4.24 6.52
CA ARG A 102 56.98 4.78 6.49
C ARG A 102 57.44 5.33 7.83
#